data_AF-A0A5U9VU83-F1
#
_entry.id   AF-A0A5U9VU83-F1
#
_cell.length_a   1.000
_cell.length_b   1.000
_cell.length_c   1.000
_cell.angle_alpha   90.00
_cell.angle_beta   90.00
_cell.angle_gamma   90.00
#
_symmetry.space_group_name_H-M   'P 1'
#
loop_
_entity.id
_entity.type
_entity.pdbx_description
1 polymer ?
#
loop_
_entity_poly.entity_id
_entity_poly.type
_entity_poly.pdbx_seq_one_letter_code
_entity_poly.pdbx_strand_id
1 'polypeptide(L)'
;MAFSWTEERINYLRENAGKLTSRDMAEALGTNITAVRNMAVRLKLSLRVRGYTYEQADKVHELYASRGDISVREIAGKTGLSYGAVSYILYAANRKTRQLYTRVRFIEFETEERVRFGIQAELVDVRRTCLKRLTGEPGTQDIWLLDGTHFTARNIYFTERITSATVRNRGGWQNAIGPG
;
A
#
# COMPACT_ATOMS: atom_id res chain seq x y z
N MET A 1 27.65 26.84 32.68
CA MET A 1 27.51 27.59 31.41
C MET A 1 26.06 27.54 30.96
N ALA A 2 25.50 28.66 30.50
CA ALA A 2 24.13 28.69 29.97
C ALA A 2 24.10 28.03 28.57
N PHE A 3 23.09 27.20 28.31
CA PHE A 3 22.90 26.59 27.00
C PHE A 3 22.53 27.66 25.95
N SER A 4 23.26 27.68 24.83
CA SER A 4 23.03 28.58 23.71
C SER A 4 22.71 27.80 22.43
N TRP A 5 21.87 28.38 21.57
CA TRP A 5 21.57 27.83 20.26
C TRP A 5 22.62 28.27 19.25
N THR A 6 23.59 27.40 18.97
CA THR A 6 24.56 27.60 17.89
C THR A 6 23.99 27.06 16.57
N GLU A 7 24.63 27.42 15.46
CA GLU A 7 24.19 26.99 14.13
C GLU A 7 24.26 25.46 13.98
N GLU A 8 25.28 24.82 14.55
CA GLU A 8 25.42 23.35 14.55
C GLU A 8 24.27 22.68 15.32
N ARG A 9 23.88 23.24 16.46
CA ARG A 9 22.76 22.73 17.27
C ARG A 9 21.41 22.92 16.57
N ILE A 10 21.25 24.02 15.83
CA ILE A 10 20.07 24.27 14.99
C ILE A 10 20.01 23.27 13.84
N ASN A 11 21.14 23.01 13.18
CA ASN A 11 21.23 22.04 12.08
C ASN A 11 20.94 20.62 12.58
N TYR A 12 21.50 20.23 13.72
CA TYR A 12 21.18 18.96 14.37
C TYR A 12 19.66 18.81 14.62
N LEU A 13 19.00 19.87 15.09
CA LEU A 13 17.56 19.86 15.34
C LEU A 13 16.74 19.73 14.05
N ARG A 14 17.19 20.36 12.94
CA ARG A 14 16.55 20.23 11.61
C ARG A 14 16.70 18.83 11.04
N GLU A 15 17.90 18.25 11.13
CA GLU A 15 18.20 16.93 10.57
C GLU A 15 17.48 15.79 11.31
N ASN A 16 17.22 15.98 12.60
CA ASN A 16 16.62 14.98 13.48
C ASN A 16 15.13 15.22 13.79
N ALA A 17 14.57 16.36 13.38
CA ALA A 17 13.14 16.64 13.55
C ALA A 17 12.28 15.56 12.86
N GLY A 18 11.43 14.90 13.66
CA GLY A 18 10.56 13.81 13.19
C GLY A 18 11.25 12.44 13.08
N LYS A 19 12.55 12.35 13.36
CA LYS A 19 13.32 11.09 13.48
C LYS A 19 13.54 10.70 14.93
N LEU A 20 13.97 11.64 15.76
CA LEU A 20 14.27 11.43 17.19
C LEU A 20 13.21 12.05 18.09
N THR A 21 13.03 11.48 19.29
CA THR A 21 12.12 12.08 20.26
C THR A 21 12.71 13.36 20.83
N SER A 22 11.85 14.26 21.34
CA SER A 22 12.34 15.48 22.00
C SER A 22 13.23 15.19 23.22
N ARG A 23 13.14 13.98 23.79
CA ARG A 23 14.00 13.53 24.89
C ARG A 23 15.40 13.22 24.37
N ASP A 24 15.52 12.37 23.36
CA ASP A 24 16.81 11.97 22.79
C ASP A 24 17.57 13.18 22.23
N MET A 25 16.85 14.10 21.58
CA MET A 25 17.43 15.36 21.10
C MET A 25 17.93 16.25 22.25
N ALA A 26 17.22 16.28 23.39
CA ALA A 26 17.62 17.08 24.54
C ALA A 26 18.86 16.50 25.21
N GLU A 27 18.93 15.17 25.33
CA GLU A 27 20.09 14.45 25.85
C GLU A 27 21.33 14.67 24.98
N ALA A 28 21.20 14.49 23.66
CA ALA A 28 22.30 14.69 22.72
C ALA A 28 22.84 16.13 22.71
N LEU A 29 21.96 17.12 22.91
CA LEU A 29 22.33 18.54 22.96
C LEU A 29 22.78 19.02 24.35
N GLY A 30 22.66 18.17 25.39
CA GLY A 30 22.93 18.55 26.77
C GLY A 30 22.01 19.67 27.28
N THR A 31 20.72 19.61 26.92
CA THR A 31 19.72 20.64 27.24
C THR A 31 18.43 20.04 27.77
N ASN A 32 17.40 20.87 28.01
CA ASN A 32 16.09 20.41 28.44
C ASN A 32 15.12 20.21 27.26
N ILE A 33 14.14 19.32 27.46
CA ILE A 33 13.12 18.96 26.46
C ILE A 33 12.28 20.18 26.03
N THR A 34 11.97 21.08 26.96
CA THR A 34 11.19 22.30 26.71
C THR A 34 11.94 23.27 25.78
N ALA A 35 13.26 23.39 25.91
CA ALA A 35 14.11 24.22 25.06
C ALA A 35 14.09 23.70 23.62
N VAL A 36 14.23 22.39 23.43
CA VAL A 36 14.10 21.71 22.12
C VAL A 36 12.73 21.99 21.51
N ARG A 37 11.63 21.83 22.28
CA ARG A 37 10.26 22.08 21.81
C ARG A 37 10.04 23.55 21.42
N ASN A 38 10.48 24.49 22.25
CA ASN A 38 10.35 25.92 21.99
C ASN A 38 11.13 26.32 20.73
N MET A 39 12.34 25.78 20.56
CA MET A 39 13.13 26.05 19.36
C MET A 39 12.49 25.43 18.12
N ALA A 40 11.96 24.20 18.20
CA ALA A 40 11.25 23.57 17.10
C ALA A 40 10.03 24.40 16.65
N VAL A 41 9.27 24.96 17.60
CA VAL A 41 8.16 25.88 17.31
C VAL A 41 8.66 27.12 16.56
N ARG A 42 9.75 27.75 17.04
CA ARG A 42 10.36 28.92 16.38
C ARG A 42 10.83 28.61 14.95
N LEU A 43 11.37 27.42 14.74
CA LEU A 43 11.85 26.93 13.43
C LEU A 43 10.73 26.33 12.57
N LYS A 44 9.48 26.27 13.05
CA LYS A 44 8.33 25.63 12.39
C LYS A 44 8.58 24.16 12.03
N LEU A 45 9.32 23.44 12.89
CA LEU A 45 9.64 22.03 12.73
C LEU A 45 8.63 21.15 13.49
N SER A 46 8.17 20.08 12.85
CA SER A 46 7.36 19.06 13.54
C SER A 46 8.27 18.06 14.25
N LEU A 47 8.18 17.99 15.58
CA LEU A 47 8.88 16.98 16.37
C LEU A 47 8.12 15.66 16.49
N ARG A 48 7.03 15.49 15.76
CA ARG A 48 6.26 14.25 15.78
C ARG A 48 7.09 13.16 15.12
N VAL A 49 7.66 12.28 15.95
CA VAL A 49 8.35 11.09 15.48
C VAL A 49 7.35 10.23 14.73
N ARG A 50 7.60 10.01 13.44
CA ARG A 50 6.84 9.03 12.68
C ARG A 50 7.30 7.66 13.15
N GLY A 51 6.37 6.73 13.32
CA GLY A 51 6.71 5.33 13.67
C GLY A 51 7.42 4.56 12.56
N TYR A 52 7.92 5.26 11.53
CA TYR A 52 8.63 4.72 10.37
C TYR A 52 9.44 5.84 9.69
N THR A 53 10.60 5.50 9.13
CA THR A 53 11.45 6.41 8.35
C THR A 53 10.97 6.55 6.89
N TYR A 54 11.50 7.53 6.16
CA TYR A 54 11.24 7.65 4.72
C TYR A 54 11.75 6.44 3.94
N GLU A 55 12.95 5.96 4.25
CA GLU A 55 13.52 4.74 3.65
C GLU A 55 12.64 3.51 3.88
N GLN A 56 12.07 3.36 5.09
CA GLN A 56 11.15 2.28 5.38
C GLN A 56 9.84 2.40 4.58
N ALA A 57 9.32 3.63 4.41
CA ALA A 57 8.15 3.87 3.58
C ALA A 57 8.41 3.57 2.10
N ASP A 58 9.56 4.00 1.57
CA ASP A 58 9.98 3.72 0.20
C ASP A 58 10.13 2.21 -0.02
N LYS A 59 10.70 1.49 0.96
CA LYS A 59 10.82 0.03 0.89
C LYS A 59 9.46 -0.67 0.95
N VAL A 60 8.52 -0.18 1.75
CA VAL A 60 7.13 -0.66 1.74
C VAL A 60 6.52 -0.52 0.34
N HIS A 61 6.70 0.64 -0.31
CA HIS A 61 6.18 0.88 -1.65
C HIS A 61 6.85 0.01 -2.72
N GLU A 62 8.17 -0.19 -2.66
CA GLU A 62 8.93 -1.05 -3.57
C GLU A 62 8.49 -2.52 -3.45
N LEU A 63 8.41 -3.02 -2.22
CA LEU A 63 7.98 -4.40 -1.96
C LEU A 63 6.54 -4.62 -2.44
N TYR A 64 5.63 -3.69 -2.13
CA TYR A 64 4.24 -3.78 -2.58
C TYR A 64 4.08 -3.68 -4.10
N ALA A 65 4.94 -2.91 -4.78
CA ALA A 65 4.92 -2.78 -6.24
C ALA A 65 5.61 -3.94 -6.97
N SER A 66 6.30 -4.83 -6.26
CA SER A 66 6.94 -6.00 -6.85
C SER A 66 5.90 -6.96 -7.43
N ARG A 67 6.27 -7.69 -8.49
CA ARG A 67 5.38 -8.55 -9.29
C ARG A 67 4.83 -9.80 -8.56
N GLY A 68 5.08 -9.95 -7.26
CA GLY A 68 4.57 -11.06 -6.46
C GLY A 68 3.33 -10.66 -5.66
N ASP A 69 2.43 -11.62 -5.42
CA ASP A 69 1.35 -11.50 -4.44
C ASP A 69 1.96 -11.44 -3.03
N ILE A 70 2.57 -10.32 -2.66
CA ILE A 70 3.13 -10.10 -1.33
C ILE A 70 2.08 -9.44 -0.44
N SER A 71 1.81 -10.06 0.69
CA SER A 71 0.84 -9.58 1.66
C SER A 71 1.41 -8.43 2.50
N VAL A 72 0.53 -7.57 3.02
CA VAL A 72 0.90 -6.49 3.97
C VAL A 72 1.64 -7.06 5.20
N ARG A 73 1.31 -8.29 5.61
CA ARG A 73 1.94 -8.98 6.74
C ARG A 73 3.39 -9.37 6.44
N GLU A 74 3.67 -9.83 5.23
CA GLU A 74 5.03 -10.14 4.78
C GLU A 74 5.85 -8.87 4.60
N ILE A 75 5.26 -7.78 4.10
CA ILE A 75 5.93 -6.49 4.01
C ILE A 75 6.29 -5.97 5.40
N ALA A 76 5.38 -6.08 6.37
CA ALA A 76 5.66 -5.74 7.77
C ALA A 76 6.86 -6.53 8.31
N GLY A 77 6.89 -7.85 8.06
CA GLY A 77 8.02 -8.71 8.42
C GLY A 77 9.34 -8.28 7.76
N LYS A 78 9.31 -7.91 6.48
CA LYS A 78 10.52 -7.50 5.73
C LYS A 78 11.01 -6.09 6.06
N THR A 79 10.14 -5.21 6.52
CA THR A 79 10.45 -3.80 6.80
C THR A 79 10.65 -3.50 8.29
N GLY A 80 10.35 -4.48 9.17
CA GLY A 80 10.37 -4.30 10.62
C GLY A 80 9.27 -3.39 11.14
N LEU A 81 8.31 -3.01 10.29
CA LEU A 81 7.19 -2.15 10.65
C LEU A 81 6.02 -2.96 11.19
N SER A 82 5.18 -2.33 12.01
CA SER A 82 3.90 -2.93 12.39
C SER A 82 2.96 -3.01 11.18
N TYR A 83 2.08 -4.00 11.16
CA TYR A 83 1.03 -4.13 10.14
C TYR A 83 0.25 -2.82 9.95
N GLY A 84 -0.09 -2.15 11.06
CA GLY A 84 -0.80 -0.87 11.04
C GLY A 84 0.00 0.26 10.40
N ALA A 85 1.32 0.32 10.63
CA ALA A 85 2.19 1.30 9.99
C ALA A 85 2.29 1.08 8.48
N VAL A 86 2.48 -0.18 8.04
CA VAL A 86 2.50 -0.55 6.61
C VAL A 86 1.15 -0.22 5.96
N SER A 87 0.04 -0.61 6.60
CA SER A 87 -1.31 -0.28 6.14
C SER A 87 -1.53 1.23 6.03
N TYR A 88 -1.05 2.01 7.00
CA TYR A 88 -1.13 3.47 6.97
C TYR A 88 -0.29 4.08 5.83
N ILE A 89 0.94 3.59 5.62
CA ILE A 89 1.81 4.01 4.52
C ILE A 89 1.14 3.75 3.17
N LEU A 90 0.58 2.55 2.98
CA LEU A 90 -0.05 2.15 1.72
C LEU A 90 -1.39 2.86 1.47
N TYR A 91 -2.22 3.02 2.50
CA TYR A 91 -3.63 3.37 2.32
C TYR A 91 -4.04 4.76 2.83
N ALA A 92 -3.32 5.34 3.80
CA ALA A 92 -3.73 6.59 4.47
C ALA A 92 -2.89 7.81 4.09
N ALA A 93 -1.67 7.65 3.56
CA ALA A 93 -0.80 8.76 3.15
C ALA A 93 -1.29 9.53 1.90
N ASN A 94 -2.42 9.13 1.31
CA ASN A 94 -3.01 9.62 0.06
C ASN A 94 -3.76 10.97 0.21
N ARG A 95 -3.09 12.00 0.74
CA ARG A 95 -3.58 13.40 0.63
C ARG A 95 -2.57 14.36 -0.01
N LYS A 96 -1.30 13.98 -0.12
CA LYS A 96 -0.24 14.83 -0.72
C LYS A 96 0.55 14.15 -1.84
N THR A 97 0.61 12.82 -1.88
CA THR A 97 1.24 12.05 -2.96
C THR A 97 0.16 11.68 -3.97
N ARG A 98 0.12 12.41 -5.10
CA ARG A 98 -0.75 12.14 -6.27
C ARG A 98 -0.84 10.63 -6.56
N GLN A 99 -2.07 10.10 -6.61
CA GLN A 99 -2.52 8.87 -7.29
C GLN A 99 -1.43 7.89 -7.79
N LEU A 100 -0.58 7.37 -6.89
CA LEU A 100 0.38 6.30 -7.24
C LEU A 100 -0.28 4.92 -7.31
N TYR A 101 -1.51 4.82 -6.79
CA TYR A 101 -2.22 3.57 -6.58
C TYR A 101 -3.69 3.70 -6.99
N THR A 102 -4.16 2.78 -7.82
CA THR A 102 -5.55 2.68 -8.28
C THR A 102 -6.20 1.45 -7.67
N ARG A 103 -7.45 1.58 -7.20
CA ARG A 103 -8.26 0.43 -6.82
C ARG A 103 -8.74 -0.26 -8.09
N VAL A 104 -8.33 -1.51 -8.28
CA VAL A 104 -8.78 -2.38 -9.37
C VAL A 104 -9.65 -3.47 -8.77
N ARG A 105 -10.87 -3.57 -9.29
CA ARG A 105 -11.81 -4.62 -8.92
C ARG A 105 -11.50 -5.87 -9.72
N PHE A 106 -11.47 -7.01 -9.06
CA PHE A 106 -11.30 -8.33 -9.67
C PHE A 106 -12.58 -9.15 -9.47
N ILE A 107 -12.86 -10.00 -10.45
CA ILE A 107 -13.84 -11.08 -10.39
C ILE A 107 -13.04 -12.36 -10.30
N GLU A 108 -13.20 -13.08 -9.20
CA GLU A 108 -12.57 -14.37 -8.99
C GLU A 108 -13.63 -15.47 -9.10
N PHE A 109 -13.28 -16.57 -9.77
CA PHE A 109 -14.19 -17.68 -10.02
C PHE A 109 -13.44 -18.97 -10.32
N GLU A 110 -14.17 -20.09 -10.27
CA GLU A 110 -13.66 -21.41 -10.65
C GLU A 110 -14.33 -21.88 -11.94
N THR A 111 -13.59 -22.54 -12.83
CA THR A 111 -14.17 -23.21 -14.00
C THR A 111 -14.75 -24.59 -13.63
N GLU A 112 -15.43 -25.24 -14.57
CA GLU A 112 -15.90 -26.62 -14.43
C GLU A 112 -14.77 -27.60 -14.11
N GLU A 113 -13.57 -27.35 -14.62
CA GLU A 113 -12.34 -28.11 -14.35
C GLU A 113 -11.70 -27.79 -12.98
N ARG A 114 -12.36 -26.97 -12.14
CA ARG A 114 -11.88 -26.49 -10.82
C ARG A 114 -10.64 -25.60 -10.90
N VAL A 115 -10.35 -25.02 -12.06
CA VAL A 115 -9.26 -24.04 -12.21
C VAL A 115 -9.74 -22.67 -11.74
N ARG A 116 -8.96 -22.00 -10.90
CA ARG A 116 -9.29 -20.66 -10.37
C ARG A 116 -8.75 -19.56 -11.26
N PHE A 117 -9.59 -18.58 -11.57
CA PHE A 117 -9.21 -17.38 -12.33
C PHE A 117 -9.54 -16.13 -11.52
N GLY A 118 -8.70 -15.11 -11.67
CA GLY A 118 -8.93 -13.76 -11.15
C GLY A 118 -8.77 -12.75 -12.27
N ILE A 119 -9.88 -12.18 -12.73
CA ILE A 119 -9.92 -11.28 -13.89
C ILE A 119 -10.28 -9.87 -13.43
N GLN A 120 -9.59 -8.86 -13.95
CA GLN A 120 -9.96 -7.48 -13.69
C GLN A 120 -11.38 -7.21 -14.23
N ALA A 121 -12.24 -6.65 -13.40
CA ALA A 121 -13.64 -6.39 -13.73
C ALA A 121 -13.79 -5.45 -14.94
N GLU A 122 -12.80 -4.59 -15.22
CA GLU A 122 -12.78 -3.71 -16.39
C GLU A 122 -12.63 -4.47 -17.72
N LEU A 123 -12.10 -5.70 -17.70
CA LEU A 123 -11.92 -6.54 -18.89
C LEU A 123 -13.17 -7.38 -19.22
N VAL A 124 -14.17 -7.38 -18.35
CA VAL A 124 -15.39 -8.18 -18.51
C VAL A 124 -16.37 -7.43 -19.41
N ASP A 125 -16.86 -8.10 -20.45
CA ASP A 125 -17.95 -7.60 -21.27
C ASP A 125 -19.26 -7.67 -20.48
N VAL A 126 -19.64 -6.55 -19.87
CA VAL A 126 -20.86 -6.41 -19.06
C VAL A 126 -22.13 -6.54 -19.90
N ARG A 127 -22.06 -6.38 -21.24
CA ARG A 127 -23.23 -6.55 -22.10
C ARG A 127 -23.57 -8.03 -22.31
N ARG A 128 -22.54 -8.87 -22.34
CA ARG A 128 -22.66 -10.33 -22.50
C ARG A 128 -22.67 -11.09 -21.18
N THR A 129 -22.05 -10.52 -20.14
CA THR A 129 -21.95 -11.13 -18.80
C THR A 129 -23.08 -10.62 -17.89
N CYS A 130 -24.02 -11.49 -17.55
CA CYS A 130 -25.20 -11.12 -16.77
C CYS A 130 -24.92 -11.11 -15.24
N LEU A 131 -24.15 -10.13 -14.74
CA LEU A 131 -23.67 -10.06 -13.34
C LEU A 131 -24.77 -9.94 -12.26
N LYS A 132 -26.06 -9.86 -12.63
CA LYS A 132 -27.19 -9.73 -11.68
C LYS A 132 -27.57 -11.05 -10.98
N ARG A 133 -27.03 -12.20 -11.39
CA ARG A 133 -27.32 -13.53 -10.81
C ARG A 133 -26.43 -13.94 -9.62
N LEU A 134 -25.57 -13.06 -9.11
CA LEU A 134 -24.47 -13.42 -8.22
C LEU A 134 -24.82 -13.68 -6.75
N THR A 135 -26.09 -13.66 -6.35
CA THR A 135 -26.46 -13.66 -4.92
C THR A 135 -27.52 -14.67 -4.49
N GLY A 136 -27.87 -15.68 -5.30
CA GLY A 136 -29.03 -16.53 -4.92
C GLY A 136 -29.02 -18.00 -5.29
N GLU A 137 -28.37 -18.43 -6.38
CA GLU A 137 -28.55 -19.79 -6.88
C GLU A 137 -27.22 -20.52 -7.10
N PRO A 138 -27.05 -21.77 -6.63
CA PRO A 138 -25.91 -22.60 -7.01
C PRO A 138 -26.01 -22.92 -8.50
N GLY A 139 -25.15 -22.33 -9.31
CA GLY A 139 -25.15 -22.53 -10.75
C GLY A 139 -23.85 -22.07 -11.42
N THR A 140 -23.65 -22.53 -12.65
CA THR A 140 -22.62 -22.01 -13.55
C THR A 140 -23.12 -20.76 -14.26
N GLN A 141 -22.21 -19.83 -14.54
CA GLN A 141 -22.49 -18.58 -15.21
C GLN A 141 -21.42 -18.29 -16.27
N ASP A 142 -21.87 -17.84 -17.43
CA ASP A 142 -20.96 -17.40 -18.49
C ASP A 142 -20.37 -16.02 -18.18
N ILE A 143 -19.04 -15.96 -18.19
CA ILE A 143 -18.24 -14.73 -18.12
C ILE A 143 -17.58 -14.52 -19.48
N TRP A 144 -17.90 -13.40 -20.11
CA TRP A 144 -17.34 -12.96 -21.37
C TRP A 144 -16.37 -11.81 -21.14
N LEU A 145 -15.21 -11.86 -21.77
CA LEU A 145 -14.24 -10.77 -21.78
C LEU A 145 -14.38 -9.91 -23.04
N LEU A 146 -13.86 -8.68 -22.98
CA LEU A 146 -13.85 -7.74 -24.10
C LEU A 146 -13.06 -8.25 -25.32
N ASP A 147 -12.11 -9.16 -25.13
CA ASP A 147 -11.34 -9.79 -26.21
C ASP A 147 -12.06 -10.98 -26.88
N GLY A 148 -13.27 -11.32 -26.40
CA GLY A 148 -14.06 -12.44 -26.90
C GLY A 148 -13.83 -13.76 -26.17
N THR A 149 -12.92 -13.82 -25.19
CA THR A 149 -12.71 -15.01 -24.34
C THR A 149 -13.97 -15.30 -23.52
N HIS A 150 -14.30 -16.59 -23.39
CA HIS A 150 -15.46 -17.08 -22.67
C HIS A 150 -15.05 -18.07 -21.60
N PHE A 151 -15.67 -17.94 -20.43
CA PHE A 151 -15.52 -18.87 -19.31
C PHE A 151 -16.88 -19.29 -18.78
N THR A 152 -17.02 -20.60 -18.51
CA THR A 152 -18.09 -21.12 -17.67
C THR A 152 -17.62 -21.12 -16.21
N ALA A 153 -18.18 -20.23 -15.40
CA ALA A 153 -17.71 -19.89 -14.06
C ALA A 153 -18.68 -20.36 -12.97
N ARG A 154 -18.16 -20.82 -11.84
CA ARG A 154 -18.88 -21.09 -10.58
C ARG A 154 -18.12 -20.47 -9.41
N ASN A 155 -18.76 -20.43 -8.23
CA ASN A 155 -18.17 -19.84 -7.02
C ASN A 155 -17.60 -18.44 -7.27
N ILE A 156 -18.40 -17.56 -7.87
CA ILE A 156 -17.96 -16.24 -8.31
C ILE A 156 -18.01 -15.27 -7.13
N TYR A 157 -16.90 -14.58 -6.86
CA TYR A 157 -16.82 -13.55 -5.84
C TYR A 157 -16.04 -12.33 -6.33
N PHE A 158 -16.33 -11.17 -5.73
CA PHE A 158 -15.63 -9.93 -6.04
C PHE A 158 -14.54 -9.67 -5.01
N THR A 159 -13.35 -9.35 -5.48
CA THR A 159 -12.25 -8.85 -4.65
C THR A 159 -11.80 -7.49 -5.13
N GLU A 160 -11.33 -6.64 -4.22
CA GLU A 160 -10.71 -5.36 -4.56
C GLU A 160 -9.21 -5.46 -4.25
N ARG A 161 -8.37 -5.08 -5.22
CA ARG A 161 -6.91 -5.03 -5.07
C ARG A 161 -6.41 -3.65 -5.48
N ILE A 162 -5.41 -3.14 -4.79
CA ILE A 162 -4.82 -1.85 -5.11
C ILE A 162 -3.57 -2.08 -5.95
N THR A 163 -3.56 -1.61 -7.19
CA THR A 163 -2.42 -1.75 -8.10
C THR A 163 -1.68 -0.43 -8.22
N SER A 164 -0.37 -0.47 -8.43
CA SER A 164 0.37 0.74 -8.81
C SER A 164 -0.15 1.26 -10.16
N ALA A 165 -0.16 2.58 -10.34
CA ALA A 165 -0.69 3.24 -11.54
C ALA A 165 -0.01 2.77 -12.86
N THR A 166 1.14 2.10 -12.76
CA THR A 166 1.93 1.56 -13.87
C THR A 166 1.32 0.33 -14.55
N VAL A 167 0.26 -0.27 -14.00
CA VAL A 167 -0.39 -1.48 -14.57
C VAL A 167 -1.35 -1.16 -15.73
N ARG A 168 -1.48 0.10 -16.15
CA ARG A 168 -2.34 0.48 -17.28
C ARG A 168 -1.90 -0.03 -18.66
N ASN A 169 -0.73 -0.69 -18.79
CA ASN A 169 -0.17 -0.93 -20.13
C ASN A 169 0.58 -2.25 -20.37
N ARG A 170 0.25 -3.35 -19.67
CA ARG A 170 0.60 -4.70 -20.15
C ARG A 170 -0.54 -5.68 -19.86
N GLY A 171 -1.15 -6.16 -20.94
CA GLY A 171 -2.26 -7.11 -20.91
C GLY A 171 -1.92 -8.42 -20.22
N GLY A 172 -3.00 -9.09 -19.80
CA GLY A 172 -3.08 -10.53 -19.51
C GLY A 172 -2.04 -11.08 -18.55
N TRP A 173 -2.35 -11.14 -17.27
CA TRP A 173 -1.70 -12.11 -16.38
C TRP A 173 -2.40 -13.47 -16.57
N GLN A 174 -1.75 -14.38 -17.31
CA GLN A 174 -2.03 -15.82 -17.28
C GLN A 174 -1.22 -16.43 -16.13
N ASN A 175 -1.86 -16.80 -15.03
CA ASN A 175 -1.31 -17.79 -14.10
C ASN A 175 -1.84 -19.16 -14.53
N ALA A 176 -1.15 -19.79 -15.49
CA ALA A 176 -1.27 -21.22 -15.70
C ALA A 176 -0.42 -21.91 -14.61
N ILE A 177 -1.06 -22.35 -13.53
CA ILE A 177 -0.50 -23.41 -12.68
C ILE A 177 -1.20 -24.69 -13.13
N GLY A 178 -0.64 -25.36 -14.14
CA GLY A 178 -0.99 -26.74 -14.46
C GLY A 178 -0.19 -27.70 -13.58
N PRO A 179 -0.77 -28.81 -13.09
CA PRO A 179 0.04 -29.94 -12.63
C PRO A 179 0.65 -30.62 -13.87
N GLY A 180 1.90 -31.05 -13.75
CA GLY A 180 2.57 -31.92 -14.74
C GLY A 180 2.00 -33.33 -14.75
#